data_AF-A0ABD5N053-F1
#
_entry.id   AF-A0ABD5N053-F1
#
_cell.length_a   1.000
_cell.length_b   1.000
_cell.length_c   1.000
_cell.angle_alpha   90.00
_cell.angle_beta   90.00
_cell.angle_gamma   90.00
#
_symmetry.space_group_name_H-M   'P 1'
#
loop_
_entity.id
_entity.type
_entity.pdbx_description
1 polymer ?
#
loop_
_entity_poly.entity_id
_entity_poly.type
_entity_poly.pdbx_seq_one_letter_code
_entity_poly.pdbx_strand_id
1 'polypeptide(L)'
;MANNVSKFHKEILEIVRNSISLNKFFVEKDIDEKIKRIETVISEFNKKYPLLKLSFSKTMSRMELIVSFRGYSDVVAFFNDVVVSIPGLKTIGVNTFDEVEVSNQDNVKNLMNKVKQKIFVSFTSPESGSTGFILSLHKKNVQIEFDPTDFDLKGSPLLNVLSTIALKESNPNIDIFKKTGHIGFTDLLSEEELKKEIARYHPKWRE
;
A
#
# COMPACT_ATOMS: atom_id res chain seq x y z
N MET A 1 -0.95 -20.01 6.29
CA MET A 1 -1.31 -18.70 5.71
C MET A 1 -1.08 -17.52 6.66
N ALA A 2 -1.56 -17.56 7.91
CA ALA A 2 -1.42 -16.44 8.87
C ALA A 2 0.02 -15.93 9.06
N ASN A 3 1.01 -16.84 9.14
CA ASN A 3 2.43 -16.46 9.26
C ASN A 3 2.98 -15.73 8.02
N ASN A 4 2.51 -16.10 6.82
CA ASN A 4 2.94 -15.44 5.57
C ASN A 4 2.30 -14.06 5.43
N VAL A 5 1.03 -13.91 5.83
CA VAL A 5 0.34 -12.61 5.89
C VAL A 5 1.06 -11.66 6.85
N SER A 6 1.38 -12.13 8.07
CA SER A 6 2.12 -11.31 9.04
C SER A 6 3.51 -10.93 8.53
N LYS A 7 4.23 -11.86 7.87
CA LYS A 7 5.53 -11.57 7.27
C LYS A 7 5.42 -10.52 6.17
N PHE A 8 4.48 -10.69 5.24
CA PHE A 8 4.22 -9.71 4.17
C PHE A 8 3.89 -8.33 4.74
N HIS A 9 2.99 -8.24 5.72
CA HIS A 9 2.63 -6.97 6.36
C HIS A 9 3.85 -6.25 6.94
N LYS A 10 4.72 -6.96 7.67
CA LYS A 10 5.96 -6.36 8.18
C LYS A 10 6.85 -5.83 7.05
N GLU A 11 7.02 -6.60 5.99
CA GLU A 11 7.88 -6.22 4.86
C GLU A 11 7.34 -4.98 4.11
N ILE A 12 6.03 -4.93 3.81
CA ILE A 12 5.45 -3.78 3.11
C ILE A 12 5.40 -2.53 3.99
N LEU A 13 5.10 -2.67 5.29
CA LEU A 13 5.11 -1.55 6.23
C LEU A 13 6.49 -0.91 6.36
N GLU A 14 7.56 -1.72 6.37
CA GLU A 14 8.92 -1.19 6.35
C GLU A 14 9.22 -0.40 5.07
N ILE A 15 8.75 -0.85 3.90
CA ILE A 15 8.92 -0.12 2.65
C ILE A 15 8.14 1.20 2.69
N VAL A 16 6.90 1.18 3.17
CA VAL A 16 6.06 2.39 3.31
C VAL A 16 6.70 3.37 4.29
N ARG A 17 7.15 2.92 5.45
CA ARG A 17 7.89 3.77 6.40
C ARG A 17 9.08 4.45 5.74
N ASN A 18 9.95 3.66 5.08
CA ASN A 18 11.11 4.22 4.38
C ASN A 18 10.69 5.20 3.26
N SER A 19 9.55 4.99 2.59
CA SER A 19 9.03 5.95 1.60
C SER A 19 8.60 7.29 2.22
N ILE A 20 7.98 7.25 3.40
CA ILE A 20 7.60 8.45 4.16
C ILE A 20 8.86 9.20 4.59
N SER A 21 9.86 8.48 5.10
CA SER A 21 11.13 9.09 5.51
C SER A 21 11.89 9.70 4.31
N LEU A 22 11.88 9.06 3.14
CA LEU A 22 12.45 9.64 1.92
C LEU A 22 11.80 10.97 1.55
N ASN A 23 10.49 11.08 1.70
CA ASN A 23 9.79 12.34 1.46
C ASN A 23 10.16 13.41 2.47
N LYS A 24 10.26 13.03 3.75
CA LYS A 24 10.65 13.96 4.82
C LYS A 24 12.05 14.55 4.59
N PHE A 25 12.99 13.73 4.14
CA PHE A 25 14.40 14.10 3.98
C PHE A 25 14.82 14.32 2.52
N PHE A 26 13.87 14.57 1.63
CA PHE A 26 14.11 14.61 0.19
C PHE A 26 15.17 15.65 -0.25
N VAL A 27 15.38 16.70 0.55
CA VAL A 27 16.33 17.79 0.29
C VAL A 27 17.68 17.62 0.98
N GLU A 28 17.87 16.53 1.74
CA GLU A 28 19.11 16.31 2.51
C GLU A 28 20.28 15.89 1.63
N LYS A 29 21.48 16.26 2.09
CA LYS A 29 22.75 15.76 1.52
C LYS A 29 22.79 14.24 1.79
N ASP A 30 23.02 13.43 0.75
CA ASP A 30 23.04 11.95 0.78
C ASP A 30 21.70 11.23 0.55
N ILE A 31 20.62 11.95 0.21
CA ILE A 31 19.34 11.33 -0.14
C ILE A 31 19.44 10.36 -1.33
N ASP A 32 20.30 10.65 -2.31
CA ASP A 32 20.48 9.82 -3.51
C ASP A 32 20.99 8.42 -3.19
N GLU A 33 21.83 8.27 -2.16
CA GLU A 33 22.30 6.95 -1.72
C GLU A 33 21.15 6.17 -1.06
N LYS A 34 20.37 6.83 -0.21
CA LYS A 34 19.19 6.22 0.43
C LYS A 34 18.14 5.82 -0.62
N ILE A 35 17.96 6.62 -1.68
CA ILE A 35 17.11 6.28 -2.84
C ILE A 35 17.61 5.01 -3.53
N LYS A 36 18.90 4.92 -3.89
CA LYS A 36 19.46 3.71 -4.53
C LYS A 36 19.29 2.45 -3.67
N ARG A 37 19.48 2.57 -2.36
CA ARG A 37 19.29 1.47 -1.41
C ARG A 37 17.84 1.00 -1.40
N ILE A 38 16.86 1.92 -1.33
CA ILE A 38 15.44 1.52 -1.34
C ILE A 38 15.01 0.93 -2.69
N GLU A 39 15.53 1.44 -3.82
CA GLU A 39 15.23 0.90 -5.14
C GLU A 39 15.73 -0.53 -5.29
N THR A 40 16.90 -0.83 -4.71
CA THR A 40 17.43 -2.20 -4.62
C THR A 40 16.48 -3.10 -3.83
N VAL A 41 15.97 -2.62 -2.68
CA VAL A 41 15.01 -3.36 -1.86
C VAL A 41 13.68 -3.57 -2.58
N ILE A 42 13.17 -2.55 -3.28
CA ILE A 42 11.98 -2.66 -4.11
C ILE A 42 12.17 -3.69 -5.24
N SER A 43 13.33 -3.71 -5.88
CA SER A 43 13.64 -4.70 -6.91
C SER A 43 13.55 -6.12 -6.35
N GLU A 44 14.13 -6.36 -5.18
CA GLU A 44 14.05 -7.64 -4.48
C GLU A 44 12.61 -7.96 -4.03
N PHE A 45 11.85 -6.97 -3.56
CA PHE A 45 10.44 -7.14 -3.20
C PHE A 45 9.60 -7.56 -4.40
N ASN A 46 9.81 -6.93 -5.55
CA ASN A 46 9.11 -7.26 -6.80
C ASN A 46 9.49 -8.65 -7.36
N LYS A 47 10.71 -9.13 -7.07
CA LYS A 47 11.09 -10.53 -7.35
C LYS A 47 10.41 -11.50 -6.39
N LYS A 48 10.25 -11.07 -5.13
CA LYS A 48 9.59 -11.87 -4.09
C LYS A 48 8.09 -12.01 -4.34
N TYR A 49 7.42 -10.94 -4.73
CA TYR A 49 5.97 -10.87 -4.93
C TYR A 49 5.68 -10.45 -6.37
N PRO A 50 5.86 -11.34 -7.36
CA PRO A 50 5.85 -10.98 -8.79
C PRO A 50 4.54 -10.40 -9.30
N LEU A 51 3.41 -10.64 -8.62
CA LEU A 51 2.10 -10.06 -8.96
C LEU A 51 1.92 -8.63 -8.44
N LEU A 52 2.75 -8.20 -7.50
CA LEU A 52 2.84 -6.81 -7.06
C LEU A 52 4.07 -6.14 -7.69
N LYS A 53 3.90 -4.88 -8.09
CA LYS A 53 5.00 -4.04 -8.52
C LYS A 53 4.98 -2.75 -7.71
N LEU A 54 5.97 -2.61 -6.86
CA LEU A 54 6.32 -1.36 -6.22
C LEU A 54 7.29 -0.57 -7.11
N SER A 55 7.13 0.74 -7.14
CA SER A 55 8.07 1.67 -7.78
C SER A 55 7.93 3.05 -7.17
N PHE A 56 8.98 3.86 -7.26
CA PHE A 56 8.87 5.28 -6.93
C PHE A 56 8.63 6.12 -8.18
N SER A 57 7.82 7.16 -8.03
CA SER A 57 7.75 8.27 -8.97
C SER A 57 8.34 9.52 -8.33
N LYS A 58 9.35 10.10 -8.96
CA LYS A 58 9.98 11.34 -8.52
C LYS A 58 9.22 12.52 -9.10
N THR A 59 8.74 13.38 -8.23
CA THR A 59 8.24 14.72 -8.58
C THR A 59 9.28 15.77 -8.18
N MET A 60 8.99 17.06 -8.41
CA MET A 60 9.90 18.14 -8.03
C MET A 60 10.12 18.25 -6.52
N SER A 61 9.17 17.79 -5.70
CA SER A 61 9.19 18.01 -4.24
C SER A 61 9.07 16.73 -3.41
N ARG A 62 8.80 15.57 -4.03
CA ARG A 62 8.57 14.30 -3.32
C ARG A 62 8.77 13.07 -4.19
N MET A 63 8.99 11.94 -3.53
CA MET A 63 8.99 10.57 -4.04
C MET A 63 7.69 9.85 -3.65
N GLU A 64 6.88 9.49 -4.63
CA GLU A 64 5.61 8.80 -4.41
C GLU A 64 5.78 7.29 -4.59
N LEU A 65 5.38 6.50 -3.59
CA LEU A 65 5.32 5.04 -3.71
C LEU A 65 4.10 4.66 -4.55
N ILE A 66 4.35 4.05 -5.71
CA ILE A 66 3.32 3.50 -6.58
C ILE A 66 3.21 2.01 -6.35
N VAL A 67 1.98 1.53 -6.15
CA VAL A 67 1.65 0.10 -6.09
C VAL A 67 0.85 -0.26 -7.33
N SER A 68 1.37 -1.16 -8.16
CA SER A 68 0.70 -1.68 -9.36
C SER A 68 0.53 -3.20 -9.27
N PHE A 69 -0.53 -3.71 -9.92
CA PHE A 69 -0.85 -5.13 -9.96
C PHE A 69 -0.63 -5.69 -11.35
N ARG A 70 0.16 -6.77 -11.45
CA ARG A 70 0.34 -7.48 -12.72
C ARG A 70 -0.84 -8.43 -12.94
N GLY A 71 -1.22 -8.60 -14.20
CA GLY A 71 -2.32 -9.50 -14.59
C GLY A 71 -3.70 -8.86 -14.58
N TYR A 72 -3.82 -7.59 -14.15
CA TYR A 72 -5.08 -6.84 -14.22
C TYR A 72 -4.94 -5.64 -15.15
N SER A 73 -5.65 -5.70 -16.27
CA SER A 73 -5.77 -4.61 -17.25
C SER A 73 -7.10 -3.87 -17.16
N ASP A 74 -7.95 -4.22 -16.21
CA ASP A 74 -9.27 -3.66 -15.97
C ASP A 74 -9.50 -3.50 -14.46
N VAL A 75 -9.94 -2.30 -14.07
CA VAL A 75 -10.22 -1.95 -12.68
C VAL A 75 -11.46 -2.68 -12.17
N VAL A 76 -12.47 -2.89 -13.01
CA VAL A 76 -13.70 -3.61 -12.62
C VAL A 76 -13.38 -5.08 -12.35
N ALA A 77 -12.61 -5.72 -13.23
CA ALA A 77 -12.13 -7.08 -12.99
C ALA A 77 -11.33 -7.21 -11.69
N PHE A 78 -10.40 -6.28 -11.42
CA PHE A 78 -9.64 -6.28 -10.16
C PHE A 78 -10.54 -6.09 -8.94
N PHE A 79 -11.49 -5.16 -9.02
CA PHE A 79 -12.43 -4.89 -7.95
C PHE A 79 -13.25 -6.14 -7.60
N ASN A 80 -13.81 -6.81 -8.61
CA ASN A 80 -14.63 -8.01 -8.43
C ASN A 80 -13.84 -9.23 -7.95
N ASP A 81 -12.58 -9.38 -8.36
CA ASP A 81 -11.76 -10.53 -7.95
C ASP A 81 -11.13 -10.36 -6.56
N VAL A 82 -10.81 -9.13 -6.17
CA VAL A 82 -10.00 -8.85 -4.96
C VAL A 82 -10.80 -8.06 -3.94
N VAL A 83 -11.26 -6.89 -4.32
CA VAL A 83 -11.71 -5.84 -3.39
C VAL A 83 -13.06 -6.17 -2.76
N VAL A 84 -13.97 -6.75 -3.54
CA VAL A 84 -15.31 -7.14 -3.05
C VAL A 84 -15.26 -8.15 -1.91
N SER A 85 -14.18 -8.94 -1.82
CA SER A 85 -14.00 -9.95 -0.78
C SER A 85 -13.44 -9.39 0.54
N ILE A 86 -12.99 -8.13 0.55
CA ILE A 86 -12.33 -7.53 1.70
C ILE A 86 -13.39 -7.07 2.72
N PRO A 87 -13.32 -7.54 3.98
CA PRO A 87 -14.29 -7.17 5.00
C PRO A 87 -14.35 -5.66 5.23
N GLY A 88 -15.57 -5.16 5.47
CA GLY A 88 -15.82 -3.75 5.76
C GLY A 88 -16.04 -2.88 4.53
N LEU A 89 -16.03 -3.42 3.31
CA LEU A 89 -16.38 -2.67 2.10
C LEU A 89 -17.78 -2.07 2.26
N LYS A 90 -17.90 -0.74 2.18
CA LYS A 90 -19.15 -0.03 2.44
C LYS A 90 -19.68 0.70 1.21
N THR A 91 -18.83 1.47 0.55
CA THR A 91 -19.24 2.30 -0.58
C THR A 91 -18.25 2.25 -1.72
N ILE A 92 -18.74 2.55 -2.91
CA ILE A 92 -17.97 2.69 -4.13
C ILE A 92 -18.39 3.96 -4.86
N GLY A 93 -17.50 4.53 -5.67
CA GLY A 93 -17.82 5.66 -6.53
C GLY A 93 -16.93 5.75 -7.77
N VAL A 94 -17.37 6.52 -8.76
CA VAL A 94 -16.59 6.79 -9.97
C VAL A 94 -15.95 8.17 -9.91
N ASN A 95 -16.59 9.12 -9.23
CA ASN A 95 -16.14 10.50 -9.15
C ASN A 95 -15.62 10.89 -7.77
N THR A 96 -16.23 10.32 -6.71
CA THR A 96 -15.89 10.61 -5.32
C THR A 96 -16.05 9.35 -4.46
N PHE A 97 -15.54 9.40 -3.24
CA PHE A 97 -15.90 8.42 -2.22
C PHE A 97 -17.39 8.52 -1.87
N ASP A 98 -17.94 7.44 -1.30
CA ASP A 98 -19.28 7.39 -0.71
C ASP A 98 -20.46 7.67 -1.66
N GLU A 99 -20.30 7.38 -2.96
CA GLU A 99 -21.34 7.60 -3.97
C GLU A 99 -22.48 6.55 -3.91
N VAL A 100 -22.14 5.26 -3.84
CA VAL A 100 -23.11 4.16 -3.79
C VAL A 100 -22.72 3.18 -2.69
N GLU A 101 -23.67 2.86 -1.81
CA GLU A 101 -23.51 1.76 -0.86
C GLU A 101 -23.52 0.40 -1.56
N VAL A 102 -22.62 -0.49 -1.18
CA VAL A 102 -22.53 -1.84 -1.76
C VAL A 102 -23.74 -2.72 -1.42
N SER A 103 -24.54 -2.32 -0.43
CA SER A 103 -25.83 -2.91 -0.09
C SER A 103 -26.87 -2.75 -1.22
N ASN A 104 -26.76 -1.71 -2.05
CA ASN A 104 -27.69 -1.42 -3.14
C ASN A 104 -27.17 -1.98 -4.48
N GLN A 105 -27.47 -3.26 -4.74
CA GLN A 105 -26.95 -4.00 -5.89
C GLN A 105 -27.30 -3.39 -7.25
N ASP A 106 -28.50 -2.81 -7.40
CA ASP A 106 -28.90 -2.18 -8.67
C ASP A 106 -28.07 -0.92 -8.94
N ASN A 107 -27.86 -0.09 -7.92
CA ASN A 107 -27.01 1.09 -8.05
C ASN A 107 -25.54 0.71 -8.26
N VAL A 108 -25.04 -0.34 -7.59
CA VAL A 108 -23.68 -0.86 -7.80
C VAL A 108 -23.50 -1.30 -9.25
N LYS A 109 -24.44 -2.07 -9.80
CA LYS A 109 -24.39 -2.52 -11.19
C LYS A 109 -24.39 -1.35 -12.17
N ASN A 110 -25.25 -0.37 -11.94
CA ASN A 110 -25.31 0.85 -12.75
C ASN A 110 -24.01 1.67 -12.65
N LEU A 111 -23.38 1.71 -11.48
CA LEU A 111 -22.12 2.40 -11.26
C LEU A 111 -20.95 1.68 -11.95
N MET A 112 -20.88 0.35 -11.81
CA MET A 112 -19.85 -0.48 -12.45
C MET A 112 -19.84 -0.36 -13.97
N ASN A 113 -21.01 -0.20 -14.61
CA ASN A 113 -21.11 0.06 -16.05
C ASN A 113 -20.55 1.43 -16.47
N LYS A 114 -20.40 2.38 -15.53
CA LYS A 114 -19.84 3.71 -15.77
C LYS A 114 -18.34 3.78 -15.51
N VAL A 115 -17.78 2.78 -14.82
CA VAL A 115 -16.35 2.73 -14.53
C VAL A 115 -15.58 2.56 -15.84
N LYS A 116 -14.64 3.47 -16.09
CA LYS A 116 -13.73 3.38 -17.23
C LYS A 116 -12.31 3.05 -16.81
N GLN A 117 -11.77 3.87 -15.90
CA GLN A 117 -10.37 3.81 -15.51
C GLN A 117 -10.15 3.95 -14.02
N LYS A 118 -11.18 4.29 -13.24
CA LYS A 118 -11.01 4.65 -11.84
C LYS A 118 -12.24 4.25 -11.01
N ILE A 119 -11.99 3.74 -9.81
CA ILE A 119 -12.99 3.47 -8.78
C ILE A 119 -12.47 4.00 -7.45
N PHE A 120 -13.32 4.74 -6.74
CA PHE A 120 -13.14 5.11 -5.34
C PHE A 120 -13.77 4.03 -4.48
N VAL A 121 -13.05 3.55 -3.47
CA VAL A 121 -13.52 2.46 -2.60
C VAL A 121 -13.40 2.91 -1.15
N SER A 122 -14.50 2.89 -0.40
CA SER A 122 -14.49 3.14 1.03
C SER A 122 -14.85 1.90 1.83
N PHE A 123 -14.17 1.76 2.96
CA PHE A 123 -14.34 0.73 3.94
C PHE A 123 -14.69 1.35 5.29
N THR A 124 -15.41 0.60 6.11
CA THR A 124 -15.65 0.94 7.52
C THR A 124 -15.26 -0.23 8.39
N SER A 125 -14.48 0.05 9.44
CA SER A 125 -14.25 -0.90 10.51
C SER A 125 -14.59 -0.27 11.87
N PRO A 126 -15.07 -1.08 12.84
CA PRO A 126 -15.29 -0.59 14.20
C PRO A 126 -14.02 -0.05 14.87
N GLU A 127 -12.85 -0.57 14.50
CA GLU A 127 -11.56 -0.27 15.15
C GLU A 127 -10.87 0.95 14.54
N SER A 128 -11.06 1.21 13.24
CA SER A 128 -10.33 2.21 12.46
C SER A 128 -11.19 3.34 11.88
N GLY A 129 -12.51 3.28 12.05
CA GLY A 129 -13.43 4.21 11.37
C GLY A 129 -13.50 3.96 9.87
N SER A 130 -13.71 5.03 9.09
CA SER A 130 -13.77 4.98 7.62
C SER A 130 -12.39 5.20 7.00
N THR A 131 -12.02 4.36 6.04
CA THR A 131 -10.80 4.52 5.23
C THR A 131 -11.13 4.20 3.78
N GLY A 132 -10.34 4.69 2.83
CA GLY A 132 -10.57 4.41 1.42
C GLY A 132 -9.31 4.54 0.60
N PHE A 133 -9.35 3.95 -0.58
CA PHE A 133 -8.29 4.10 -1.56
C PHE A 133 -8.91 4.14 -2.95
N ILE A 134 -8.11 4.58 -3.91
CA ILE A 134 -8.52 4.70 -5.31
C ILE A 134 -7.84 3.59 -6.10
N LEU A 135 -8.62 2.88 -6.89
CA LEU A 135 -8.11 2.01 -7.93
C LEU A 135 -8.08 2.77 -9.24
N SER A 136 -6.95 2.78 -9.94
CA SER A 136 -6.84 3.44 -11.25
C SER A 136 -6.12 2.58 -12.27
N LEU A 137 -6.50 2.70 -13.54
CA LEU A 137 -5.83 2.03 -14.66
C LEU A 137 -4.76 2.96 -15.24
N HIS A 138 -3.50 2.57 -15.12
CA HIS A 138 -2.38 3.31 -15.70
C HIS A 138 -1.51 2.40 -16.56
N LYS A 139 -1.33 2.79 -17.83
CA LYS A 139 -0.51 2.04 -18.83
C LYS A 139 -0.77 0.52 -18.80
N LYS A 140 -2.04 0.13 -18.74
CA LYS A 140 -2.54 -1.27 -18.70
C LYS A 140 -2.32 -2.05 -17.41
N ASN A 141 -1.95 -1.40 -16.30
CA ASN A 141 -1.92 -2.02 -14.99
C ASN A 141 -2.86 -1.28 -14.05
N VAL A 142 -3.60 -2.01 -13.23
CA VAL A 142 -4.32 -1.42 -12.10
C VAL A 142 -3.29 -0.95 -11.06
N GLN A 143 -3.52 0.23 -10.49
CA GLN A 143 -2.74 0.84 -9.43
C GLN A 143 -3.65 1.16 -8.25
N ILE A 144 -3.08 1.24 -7.05
CA ILE A 144 -3.75 1.84 -5.90
C ILE A 144 -3.10 3.19 -5.61
N GLU A 145 -3.91 4.24 -5.56
CA GLU A 145 -3.57 5.54 -4.99
C GLU A 145 -4.13 5.60 -3.56
N PHE A 146 -3.28 5.94 -2.60
CA PHE A 146 -3.59 5.93 -1.17
C PHE A 146 -2.77 7.00 -0.44
N ASP A 147 -3.22 7.42 0.74
CA ASP A 147 -2.39 8.19 1.65
C ASP A 147 -1.46 7.21 2.41
N PRO A 148 -0.12 7.36 2.36
CA PRO A 148 0.80 6.51 3.11
C PRO A 148 0.53 6.43 4.61
N THR A 149 -0.17 7.40 5.18
CA THR A 149 -0.59 7.37 6.59
C THR A 149 -1.71 6.35 6.88
N ASP A 150 -2.45 5.91 5.86
CA ASP A 150 -3.53 4.90 5.98
C ASP A 150 -3.00 3.45 6.13
N PHE A 151 -1.68 3.23 5.97
CA PHE A 151 -1.06 1.91 6.09
C PHE A 151 -0.91 1.41 7.54
N ASP A 152 -0.99 2.30 8.54
CA ASP A 152 -0.58 2.00 9.92
C ASP A 152 -1.58 1.22 10.78
N LEU A 153 -2.73 0.87 10.22
CA LEU A 153 -3.78 0.19 10.98
C LEU A 153 -3.70 -1.31 10.73
N LYS A 154 -3.47 -2.08 11.79
CA LYS A 154 -3.56 -3.54 11.76
C LYS A 154 -4.97 -3.91 11.28
N GLY A 155 -5.07 -4.68 10.20
CA GLY A 155 -6.35 -4.99 9.57
C GLY A 155 -6.83 -3.95 8.54
N SER A 156 -5.98 -2.98 8.16
CA SER A 156 -6.26 -2.04 7.08
C SER A 156 -6.73 -2.78 5.81
N PRO A 157 -7.87 -2.37 5.21
CA PRO A 157 -8.35 -2.93 3.95
C PRO A 157 -7.29 -2.92 2.85
N LEU A 158 -6.44 -1.89 2.82
CA LEU A 158 -5.34 -1.79 1.87
C LEU A 158 -4.32 -2.93 2.05
N LEU A 159 -3.89 -3.19 3.28
CA LEU A 159 -3.00 -4.32 3.58
C LEU A 159 -3.63 -5.67 3.20
N ASN A 160 -4.93 -5.82 3.39
CA ASN A 160 -5.66 -7.04 3.03
C ASN A 160 -5.73 -7.22 1.50
N VAL A 161 -5.98 -6.16 0.73
CA VAL A 161 -5.92 -6.20 -0.74
C VAL A 161 -4.51 -6.61 -1.21
N LEU A 162 -3.49 -5.97 -0.66
CA LEU A 162 -2.10 -6.22 -1.05
C LEU A 162 -1.66 -7.63 -0.71
N SER A 163 -1.95 -8.12 0.49
CA SER A 163 -1.61 -9.48 0.89
C SER A 163 -2.36 -10.54 0.09
N THR A 164 -3.62 -10.28 -0.26
CA THR A 164 -4.42 -11.17 -1.12
C THR A 164 -3.76 -11.40 -2.47
N ILE A 165 -3.19 -10.36 -3.10
CA ILE A 165 -2.46 -10.52 -4.36
C ILE A 165 -1.04 -11.05 -4.15
N ALA A 166 -0.29 -10.49 -3.20
CA ALA A 166 1.10 -10.85 -2.96
C ALA A 166 1.28 -12.34 -2.67
N LEU A 167 0.32 -12.95 -1.98
CA LEU A 167 0.43 -14.33 -1.52
C LEU A 167 -0.10 -15.36 -2.52
N LYS A 168 -0.73 -14.93 -3.63
CA LYS A 168 -1.06 -15.82 -4.76
C LYS A 168 0.21 -16.42 -5.39
N GLU A 169 1.29 -15.64 -5.43
CA GLU A 169 2.60 -16.08 -5.92
C GLU A 169 3.71 -15.40 -5.12
N SER A 170 4.57 -16.18 -4.44
CA SER A 170 5.68 -15.62 -3.68
C SER A 170 6.93 -16.49 -3.67
N ASN A 171 8.10 -15.85 -3.63
CA ASN A 171 9.40 -16.50 -3.48
C ASN A 171 9.89 -16.40 -2.02
N PRO A 172 9.79 -17.46 -1.20
CA PRO A 172 10.10 -17.40 0.22
C PRO A 172 11.58 -17.16 0.55
N ASN A 173 12.49 -17.37 -0.42
CA ASN A 173 13.94 -17.29 -0.23
C ASN A 173 14.48 -15.85 -0.14
N ILE A 174 13.65 -14.86 -0.45
CA ILE A 174 14.03 -13.45 -0.38
C ILE A 174 13.59 -12.89 0.98
N ASP A 175 14.55 -12.43 1.77
CA ASP A 175 14.30 -11.76 3.06
C ASP A 175 14.30 -10.23 2.87
N ILE A 176 13.11 -9.65 2.73
CA ILE A 176 12.96 -8.21 2.54
C ILE A 176 13.14 -7.46 3.86
N PHE A 177 12.60 -7.99 4.96
CA PHE A 177 12.60 -7.30 6.26
C PHE A 177 14.02 -7.02 6.76
N LYS A 178 14.93 -8.00 6.59
CA LYS A 178 16.34 -7.78 6.92
C LYS A 178 16.96 -6.69 6.04
N LYS A 179 16.62 -6.64 4.75
CA LYS A 179 17.16 -5.65 3.80
C LYS A 179 16.62 -4.23 4.05
N THR A 180 15.36 -4.09 4.45
CA THR A 180 14.76 -2.78 4.78
C THR A 180 15.32 -2.18 6.06
N GLY A 181 15.66 -3.01 7.05
CA GLY A 181 16.22 -2.54 8.33
C GLY A 181 17.57 -1.81 8.20
N HIS A 182 18.29 -1.98 7.09
CA HIS A 182 19.59 -1.36 6.84
C HIS A 182 19.53 -0.06 6.02
N ILE A 183 18.34 0.38 5.59
CA ILE A 183 18.22 1.62 4.79
C ILE A 183 18.48 2.85 5.67
N GLY A 184 17.96 2.84 6.91
CA GLY A 184 18.24 3.80 7.97
C GLY A 184 17.85 5.25 7.65
N PHE A 185 16.80 5.76 8.32
CA PHE A 185 16.53 7.20 8.43
C PHE A 185 16.62 7.68 9.89
N THR A 186 16.90 6.75 10.80
CA THR A 186 16.95 6.99 12.25
C THR A 186 18.07 7.93 12.65
N ASP A 187 19.13 7.98 11.85
CA ASP A 187 20.24 8.94 11.94
C ASP A 187 19.81 10.39 11.69
N LEU A 188 18.68 10.61 11.01
CA LEU A 188 18.14 11.92 10.65
C LEU A 188 16.96 12.35 11.54
N LEU A 189 16.50 11.47 12.45
CA LEU A 189 15.39 11.76 13.36
C LEU A 189 15.89 12.34 14.67
N SER A 190 15.14 13.28 15.25
CA SER A 190 15.35 13.64 16.66
C SER A 190 14.95 12.46 17.57
N GLU A 191 15.41 12.46 18.82
CA GLU A 191 15.08 11.40 19.77
C GLU A 191 13.56 11.25 19.99
N GLU A 192 12.82 12.37 19.99
CA GLU A 192 11.36 12.36 20.09
C GLU A 192 10.69 11.77 18.84
N GLU A 193 11.20 12.10 17.66
CA GLU A 193 10.68 11.59 16.39
C GLU A 193 10.95 10.10 16.24
N LEU A 194 12.14 9.65 16.65
CA LEU A 194 12.50 8.25 16.68
C LEU A 194 11.57 7.46 17.62
N LYS A 195 11.26 7.99 18.81
CA LYS A 195 10.30 7.38 19.75
C LYS A 195 8.89 7.29 19.16
N LYS A 196 8.43 8.32 18.43
CA LYS A 196 7.12 8.30 17.74
C LYS A 196 7.10 7.29 16.60
N GLU A 197 8.14 7.21 15.77
CA GLU A 197 8.23 6.23 14.69
C GLU A 197 8.29 4.79 15.21
N ILE A 198 9.12 4.51 16.23
CA ILE A 198 9.20 3.18 16.85
C ILE A 198 7.85 2.80 17.45
N ALA A 199 7.16 3.72 18.12
CA ALA A 199 5.83 3.45 18.67
C ALA A 199 4.79 3.16 17.59
N ARG A 200 4.89 3.82 16.43
CA ARG A 200 3.98 3.68 15.29
C ARG A 200 4.14 2.35 14.57
N TYR A 201 5.37 1.94 14.28
CA TYR A 201 5.67 0.74 13.47
C TYR A 201 6.05 -0.51 14.30
N HIS A 202 6.49 -0.34 15.55
CA HIS A 202 6.96 -1.40 16.45
C HIS A 202 6.45 -1.24 17.91
N PRO A 203 5.12 -1.26 18.15
CA PRO A 203 4.55 -0.97 19.46
C PRO A 203 5.00 -1.91 20.60
N LYS A 204 5.57 -3.09 20.28
CA LYS A 204 6.08 -4.05 21.27
C LYS A 204 7.49 -3.77 21.81
N TRP A 205 8.18 -2.73 21.32
CA TRP A 205 9.54 -2.37 21.77
C TRP A 205 9.54 -1.38 22.95
N ARG A 206 8.39 -1.21 23.63
CA ARG A 206 8.23 -0.38 24.84
C ARG A 206 8.37 -1.16 26.15
N GLU A 207 8.73 -2.44 26.09
CA GLU A 207 8.97 -3.30 27.26
C GLU A 207 10.47 -3.54 27.47
#